data_AF-A0A7S3HCA8-F1
#
_entry.id   AF-A0A7S3HCA8-F1
#
_cell.length_a   1.000
_cell.length_b   1.000
_cell.length_c   1.000
_cell.angle_alpha   90.00
_cell.angle_beta   90.00
_cell.angle_gamma   90.00
#
_symmetry.space_group_name_H-M   'P 1'
#
loop_
_entity.id
_entity.type
_entity.pdbx_description
1 polymer ?
#
loop_
_entity_poly.entity_id
_entity_poly.type
_entity_poly.pdbx_seq_one_letter_code
_entity_poly.pdbx_strand_id
1 'polypeptide(L)'
;GLCAYEKNNAQMNANRGMASGAKIAFFDIGINNKEQDLAIPDDLAAGVYSTAYTAGARIHSNSWGGGYLYDAFTLATDKYLYGKEDFLAIFAAGNSGSTGAYTVNSPALSKNALAVACSNTGHSTTSNIDHISSFSSHGPALDGRIKPDITAPGNYLSSASARAEGSTGSSCQITSKSGTSMATPVVAGTAGLIVQYFQDA
;
A
#
# COMPACT_ATOMS: atom_id res chain seq x y z
N GLY A 1 -3.88 18.94 9.69
CA GLY A 1 -2.47 19.08 9.26
C GLY A 1 -1.67 17.94 9.85
N LEU A 2 -0.75 17.34 9.09
CA LEU A 2 0.11 16.26 9.59
C LEU A 2 1.03 16.81 10.70
N CYS A 3 0.91 16.28 11.90
CA CYS A 3 1.82 16.59 13.02
C CYS A 3 3.27 16.10 12.81
N ALA A 4 3.59 15.55 11.64
CA ALA A 4 4.89 14.96 11.30
C ALA A 4 6.03 16.00 11.16
N TYR A 5 5.74 17.30 11.29
CA TYR A 5 6.71 18.38 11.15
C TYR A 5 6.84 19.28 12.39
N GLU A 6 6.61 18.75 13.60
CA GLU A 6 7.00 19.45 14.82
C GLU A 6 8.43 19.05 15.22
N LYS A 7 9.35 20.01 15.11
CA LYS A 7 10.81 19.84 15.25
C LYS A 7 11.24 19.24 16.61
N ASN A 8 10.36 19.22 17.62
CA ASN A 8 10.63 18.81 19.00
C ASN A 8 9.81 17.61 19.50
N ASN A 9 9.15 16.84 18.62
CA ASN A 9 8.37 15.67 19.05
C ASN A 9 9.09 14.35 18.74
N ALA A 10 9.84 13.83 19.73
CA ALA A 10 10.65 12.61 19.60
C ALA A 10 9.82 11.38 19.20
N GLN A 11 8.60 11.26 19.70
CA GLN A 11 7.69 10.16 19.36
C GLN A 11 7.26 10.23 17.88
N MET A 12 6.98 11.43 17.37
CA MET A 12 6.62 11.61 15.96
C MET A 12 7.81 11.41 15.02
N ASN A 13 9.02 11.81 15.44
CA ASN A 13 10.25 11.57 14.68
C ASN A 13 10.57 10.08 14.54
N ALA A 14 10.28 9.27 15.56
CA ALA A 14 10.47 7.83 15.54
C ALA A 14 9.45 7.09 14.63
N ASN A 15 8.32 7.71 14.30
CA ASN A 15 7.23 7.10 13.52
C ASN A 15 7.01 7.80 12.16
N ARG A 16 8.06 8.40 11.60
CA ARG A 16 8.00 9.02 10.27
C ARG A 16 7.84 7.96 9.19
N GLY A 17 7.06 8.28 8.17
CA GLY A 17 6.99 7.48 6.96
C GLY A 17 8.33 7.47 6.21
N MET A 18 8.55 6.46 5.38
CA MET A 18 9.83 6.24 4.68
C MET A 18 10.29 7.46 3.86
N ALA A 19 9.36 8.13 3.17
CA ALA A 19 9.62 9.35 2.40
C ALA A 19 8.94 10.57 3.03
N SER A 20 9.38 10.98 4.22
CA SER A 20 8.72 12.07 4.98
C SER A 20 8.77 13.45 4.32
N GLY A 21 9.61 13.64 3.30
CA GLY A 21 9.69 14.88 2.50
C GLY A 21 8.78 14.89 1.26
N ALA A 22 8.14 13.77 0.93
CA ALA A 22 7.28 13.68 -0.26
C ALA A 22 5.95 14.42 -0.07
N LYS A 23 5.37 14.88 -1.18
CA LYS A 23 4.00 15.38 -1.22
C LYS A 23 3.04 14.21 -1.44
N ILE A 24 1.82 14.32 -0.89
CA ILE A 24 0.80 13.27 -0.96
C ILE A 24 -0.41 13.80 -1.71
N ALA A 25 -0.82 13.11 -2.78
CA ALA A 25 -2.17 13.17 -3.32
C ALA A 25 -2.99 12.05 -2.66
N PHE A 26 -4.12 12.39 -2.04
CA PHE A 26 -4.96 11.44 -1.32
C PHE A 26 -6.34 11.40 -1.96
N PHE A 27 -6.80 10.19 -2.27
CA PHE A 27 -8.10 9.93 -2.88
C PHE A 27 -8.91 9.07 -1.92
N ASP A 28 -9.99 9.64 -1.39
CA ASP A 28 -10.90 8.91 -0.51
C ASP A 28 -11.87 8.07 -1.36
N ILE A 29 -11.84 6.77 -1.14
CA ILE A 29 -12.72 5.79 -1.79
C ILE A 29 -13.55 5.01 -0.76
N GLY A 30 -13.47 5.38 0.53
CA GLY A 30 -14.25 4.76 1.58
C GLY A 30 -15.72 5.17 1.51
N ILE A 31 -16.63 4.24 1.76
CA ILE A 31 -18.06 4.51 1.85
C ILE A 31 -18.65 3.92 3.14
N ASN A 32 -19.85 4.37 3.51
CA ASN A 32 -20.61 3.88 4.67
C ASN A 32 -19.88 3.93 6.02
N ASN A 33 -18.76 4.66 6.12
CA ASN A 33 -17.92 4.75 7.31
C ASN A 33 -17.45 3.37 7.85
N LYS A 34 -17.19 2.43 6.94
CA LYS A 34 -16.69 1.09 7.26
C LYS A 34 -15.35 0.83 6.57
N GLU A 35 -14.41 0.22 7.29
CA GLU A 35 -13.02 0.00 6.84
C GLU A 35 -12.90 -0.85 5.56
N GLN A 36 -13.90 -1.68 5.26
CA GLN A 36 -13.89 -2.59 4.11
C GLN A 36 -14.88 -2.21 2.99
N ASP A 37 -15.67 -1.17 3.19
CA ASP A 37 -16.63 -0.72 2.18
C ASP A 37 -15.93 0.32 1.30
N LEU A 38 -15.58 -0.06 0.07
CA LEU A 38 -14.89 0.80 -0.88
C LEU A 38 -15.74 1.03 -2.14
N ALA A 39 -15.86 2.27 -2.57
CA ALA A 39 -16.36 2.64 -3.89
C ALA A 39 -15.20 2.69 -4.89
N ILE A 40 -14.75 1.51 -5.33
CA ILE A 40 -13.70 1.39 -6.34
C ILE A 40 -14.33 1.69 -7.71
N PRO A 41 -13.81 2.66 -8.49
CA PRO A 41 -14.31 2.91 -9.83
C PRO A 41 -14.12 1.69 -10.74
N ASP A 42 -15.16 1.31 -11.50
CA ASP A 42 -15.12 0.19 -12.45
C ASP A 42 -13.98 0.34 -13.48
N ASP A 43 -13.69 1.58 -13.87
CA ASP A 43 -12.52 1.95 -14.68
C ASP A 43 -11.44 2.60 -13.79
N LEU A 44 -10.48 1.79 -13.34
CA LEU A 44 -9.34 2.27 -12.55
C LEU A 44 -8.47 3.27 -13.32
N ALA A 45 -8.36 3.11 -14.65
CA ALA A 45 -7.53 3.97 -15.47
C ALA A 45 -8.09 5.39 -15.50
N ALA A 46 -9.38 5.54 -15.79
CA ALA A 46 -10.04 6.83 -15.83
C ALA A 46 -10.30 7.40 -14.42
N GLY A 47 -10.76 6.57 -13.49
CA GLY A 47 -11.27 7.01 -12.18
C GLY A 47 -10.19 7.32 -11.15
N VAL A 48 -9.12 6.53 -11.11
CA VAL A 48 -8.11 6.62 -10.04
C VAL A 48 -6.74 7.04 -10.58
N TYR A 49 -6.23 6.31 -11.57
CA TYR A 49 -4.84 6.51 -12.02
C TYR A 49 -4.65 7.81 -12.80
N SER A 50 -5.55 8.14 -13.74
CA SER A 50 -5.45 9.39 -14.51
C SER A 50 -5.57 10.62 -13.61
N THR A 51 -6.46 10.56 -12.61
CA THR A 51 -6.62 11.61 -11.60
C THR A 51 -5.34 11.80 -10.80
N ALA A 52 -4.76 10.72 -10.28
CA ALA A 52 -3.50 10.77 -9.54
C ALA A 52 -2.33 11.27 -10.40
N TYR A 53 -2.23 10.78 -11.64
CA TYR A 53 -1.20 11.19 -12.58
C TYR A 53 -1.28 12.69 -12.90
N THR A 54 -2.49 13.20 -13.12
CA THR A 54 -2.77 14.63 -13.38
C THR A 54 -2.46 15.50 -12.17
N ALA A 55 -2.67 14.98 -10.94
CA ALA A 55 -2.22 15.63 -9.71
C ALA A 55 -0.69 15.62 -9.53
N GLY A 56 0.06 15.03 -10.47
CA GLY A 56 1.52 14.95 -10.45
C GLY A 56 2.08 13.71 -9.75
N ALA A 57 1.24 12.78 -9.29
CA ALA A 57 1.73 11.55 -8.70
C ALA A 57 2.38 10.66 -9.77
N ARG A 58 3.48 10.01 -9.39
CA ARG A 58 4.19 8.98 -10.19
C ARG A 58 4.27 7.64 -9.50
N ILE A 59 3.87 7.59 -8.23
CA ILE A 59 3.75 6.36 -7.43
C ILE A 59 2.34 6.34 -6.85
N HIS A 60 1.65 5.21 -7.00
CA HIS A 60 0.28 5.02 -6.54
C HIS A 60 0.21 3.79 -5.63
N SER A 61 -0.01 4.02 -4.33
CA SER A 61 -0.07 2.98 -3.31
C SER A 61 -1.51 2.54 -3.08
N ASN A 62 -1.80 1.25 -3.17
CA ASN A 62 -3.15 0.68 -3.08
C ASN A 62 -3.18 -0.44 -2.03
N SER A 63 -3.76 -0.15 -0.86
CA SER A 63 -3.86 -1.10 0.25
C SER A 63 -5.22 -1.81 0.29
N TRP A 64 -5.75 -2.17 -0.89
CA TRP A 64 -7.05 -2.80 -1.11
C TRP A 64 -6.97 -3.81 -2.27
N GLY A 65 -7.94 -4.72 -2.34
CA GLY A 65 -8.03 -5.74 -3.37
C GLY A 65 -9.13 -6.75 -3.05
N GLY A 66 -9.48 -7.58 -4.03
CA GLY A 66 -10.47 -8.63 -3.90
C GLY A 66 -10.36 -9.65 -5.03
N GLY A 67 -10.97 -10.81 -4.85
CA GLY A 67 -10.90 -11.90 -5.83
C GLY A 67 -9.50 -12.52 -5.93
N TYR A 68 -9.39 -13.65 -6.64
CA TYR A 68 -8.14 -14.41 -6.80
C TYR A 68 -7.81 -14.66 -8.28
N LEU A 69 -8.62 -14.13 -9.18
CA LEU A 69 -8.50 -14.28 -10.63
C LEU A 69 -7.85 -13.04 -11.23
N TYR A 70 -7.21 -13.22 -12.38
CA TYR A 70 -6.90 -12.11 -13.28
C TYR A 70 -8.22 -11.58 -13.85
N ASP A 71 -8.78 -10.58 -13.21
CA ASP A 71 -10.10 -10.02 -13.51
C ASP A 71 -10.01 -8.69 -14.28
N ALA A 72 -11.16 -8.01 -14.43
CA ALA A 72 -11.25 -6.74 -15.12
C ALA A 72 -10.39 -5.65 -14.48
N PHE A 73 -10.26 -5.62 -13.14
CA PHE A 73 -9.43 -4.65 -12.45
C PHE A 73 -7.94 -4.92 -12.71
N THR A 74 -7.52 -6.19 -12.61
CA THR A 74 -6.14 -6.57 -12.93
C THR A 74 -5.77 -6.22 -14.38
N LEU A 75 -6.68 -6.51 -15.33
CA LEU A 75 -6.52 -6.17 -16.73
C LEU A 75 -6.43 -4.65 -16.97
N ALA A 76 -7.29 -3.87 -16.31
CA ALA A 76 -7.29 -2.42 -16.41
C ALA A 76 -5.98 -1.81 -15.88
N THR A 77 -5.48 -2.31 -14.75
CA THR A 77 -4.19 -1.93 -14.20
C THR A 77 -3.05 -2.22 -15.18
N ASP A 78 -2.99 -3.43 -15.75
CA ASP A 78 -1.96 -3.76 -16.74
C ASP A 78 -2.01 -2.84 -17.97
N LYS A 79 -3.21 -2.60 -18.51
CA LYS A 79 -3.41 -1.74 -19.69
C LYS A 79 -2.94 -0.30 -19.43
N TYR A 80 -3.29 0.26 -18.26
CA TYR A 80 -2.89 1.63 -17.94
C TYR A 80 -1.38 1.76 -17.78
N LEU A 81 -0.76 0.86 -17.00
CA LEU A 81 0.67 0.90 -16.72
C LEU A 81 1.52 0.62 -17.96
N TYR A 82 1.04 -0.23 -18.88
CA TYR A 82 1.73 -0.46 -20.15
C TYR A 82 1.90 0.83 -20.97
N GLY A 83 0.95 1.76 -20.89
CA GLY A 83 1.02 3.05 -21.57
C GLY A 83 1.63 4.19 -20.75
N LYS A 84 2.09 3.91 -19.53
CA LYS A 84 2.56 4.92 -18.55
C LYS A 84 3.79 4.41 -17.80
N GLU A 85 4.90 4.31 -18.53
CA GLU A 85 6.18 3.79 -17.99
C GLU A 85 6.73 4.61 -16.82
N ASP A 86 6.33 5.88 -16.67
CA ASP A 86 6.72 6.76 -15.56
C ASP A 86 5.77 6.65 -14.35
N PHE A 87 4.79 5.76 -14.37
CA PHE A 87 3.80 5.60 -13.29
C PHE A 87 3.86 4.20 -12.67
N LEU A 88 4.18 4.14 -11.38
CA LEU A 88 4.27 2.89 -10.62
C LEU A 88 3.02 2.70 -9.77
N ALA A 89 2.21 1.66 -10.04
CA ALA A 89 1.18 1.21 -9.11
C ALA A 89 1.70 0.07 -8.22
N ILE A 90 1.39 0.16 -6.93
CA ILE A 90 1.80 -0.79 -5.90
C ILE A 90 0.55 -1.27 -5.19
N PHE A 91 0.41 -2.58 -5.02
CA PHE A 91 -0.76 -3.24 -4.45
C PHE A 91 -0.40 -4.17 -3.30
N ALA A 92 -1.24 -4.17 -2.27
CA ALA A 92 -1.16 -5.14 -1.20
C ALA A 92 -1.52 -6.55 -1.73
N ALA A 93 -0.73 -7.57 -1.37
CA ALA A 93 -0.99 -8.93 -1.84
C ALA A 93 -2.31 -9.52 -1.30
N GLY A 94 -2.76 -9.08 -0.12
CA GLY A 94 -3.95 -9.60 0.57
C GLY A 94 -3.59 -10.29 1.90
N ASN A 95 -4.58 -10.57 2.74
CA ASN A 95 -4.38 -11.11 4.09
C ASN A 95 -4.97 -12.52 4.30
N SER A 96 -5.04 -13.34 3.24
CA SER A 96 -5.61 -14.69 3.27
C SER A 96 -4.56 -15.81 3.25
N GLY A 97 -3.28 -15.54 3.52
CA GLY A 97 -2.21 -16.55 3.46
C GLY A 97 -2.42 -17.77 4.34
N SER A 98 -3.14 -17.62 5.46
CA SER A 98 -3.50 -18.73 6.36
C SER A 98 -4.45 -19.75 5.73
N THR A 99 -5.09 -19.43 4.60
CA THR A 99 -5.95 -20.37 3.86
C THR A 99 -5.18 -21.20 2.83
N GLY A 100 -3.87 -20.97 2.68
CA GLY A 100 -3.01 -21.68 1.74
C GLY A 100 -2.53 -20.83 0.56
N ALA A 101 -2.04 -21.50 -0.48
CA ALA A 101 -1.52 -20.88 -1.70
C ALA A 101 -2.65 -20.26 -2.56
N TYR A 102 -2.27 -19.51 -3.60
CA TYR A 102 -3.18 -18.87 -4.55
C TYR A 102 -4.06 -17.77 -3.95
N THR A 103 -3.56 -17.10 -2.92
CA THR A 103 -4.34 -16.13 -2.13
C THR A 103 -4.06 -14.68 -2.48
N VAL A 104 -3.18 -14.41 -3.45
CA VAL A 104 -2.90 -13.04 -3.91
C VAL A 104 -4.13 -12.44 -4.58
N ASN A 105 -4.55 -11.26 -4.13
CA ASN A 105 -5.77 -10.63 -4.62
C ASN A 105 -5.57 -9.84 -5.92
N SER A 106 -6.65 -9.69 -6.71
CA SER A 106 -6.71 -8.63 -7.72
C SER A 106 -6.81 -7.26 -7.02
N PRO A 107 -6.17 -6.18 -7.51
CA PRO A 107 -5.34 -6.09 -8.73
C PRO A 107 -3.85 -6.42 -8.55
N ALA A 108 -3.40 -6.91 -7.39
CA ALA A 108 -2.00 -7.28 -7.15
C ALA A 108 -1.50 -8.41 -8.08
N LEU A 109 -2.43 -9.13 -8.71
CA LEU A 109 -2.15 -10.09 -9.78
C LEU A 109 -1.68 -9.44 -11.10
N SER A 110 -1.65 -8.11 -11.21
CA SER A 110 -1.19 -7.38 -12.40
C SER A 110 0.26 -7.72 -12.73
N LYS A 111 0.55 -7.86 -14.03
CA LYS A 111 1.91 -8.12 -14.53
C LYS A 111 2.78 -6.87 -14.46
N ASN A 112 2.17 -5.69 -14.54
CA ASN A 112 2.87 -4.40 -14.60
C ASN A 112 2.87 -3.63 -13.27
N ALA A 113 2.10 -4.08 -12.27
CA ALA A 113 2.09 -3.51 -10.93
C ALA A 113 2.94 -4.32 -9.95
N LEU A 114 3.43 -3.64 -8.91
CA LEU A 114 4.21 -4.24 -7.83
C LEU A 114 3.29 -4.75 -6.71
N ALA A 115 3.30 -6.04 -6.45
CA ALA A 115 2.55 -6.71 -5.39
C ALA A 115 3.43 -6.92 -4.15
N VAL A 116 2.91 -6.56 -2.99
CA VAL A 116 3.67 -6.52 -1.73
C VAL A 116 3.13 -7.50 -0.70
N ALA A 117 3.96 -8.48 -0.32
CA ALA A 117 3.78 -9.33 0.84
C ALA A 117 4.17 -8.63 2.15
N CYS A 118 3.74 -9.20 3.27
CA CYS A 118 4.00 -8.67 4.60
C CYS A 118 4.96 -9.57 5.39
N SER A 119 6.12 -9.03 5.78
CA SER A 119 6.98 -9.63 6.78
C SER A 119 6.70 -9.07 8.18
N ASN A 120 7.25 -9.78 9.15
CA ASN A 120 7.37 -9.33 10.52
C ASN A 120 8.26 -8.08 10.64
N THR A 121 8.04 -7.29 11.69
CA THR A 121 8.70 -5.98 11.89
C THR A 121 9.85 -6.03 12.89
N GLY A 122 10.07 -7.17 13.57
CA GLY A 122 11.01 -7.24 14.70
C GLY A 122 10.40 -6.79 16.02
N HIS A 123 9.10 -6.48 16.05
CA HIS A 123 8.36 -6.20 17.28
C HIS A 123 8.36 -7.43 18.21
N SER A 124 8.17 -7.27 19.53
CA SER A 124 8.27 -8.37 20.49
C SER A 124 7.35 -9.57 20.18
N THR A 125 6.20 -9.31 19.55
CA THR A 125 5.23 -10.32 19.09
C THR A 125 5.55 -10.88 17.69
N THR A 126 6.43 -10.23 16.94
CA THR A 126 6.81 -10.53 15.55
C THR A 126 8.32 -10.35 15.36
N SER A 127 9.10 -10.97 16.24
CA SER A 127 10.51 -10.63 16.45
C SER A 127 11.44 -11.10 15.32
N ASN A 128 11.08 -12.19 14.63
CA ASN A 128 11.87 -12.67 13.51
C ASN A 128 11.50 -11.92 12.22
N ILE A 129 12.35 -10.98 11.80
CA ILE A 129 12.19 -10.17 10.58
C ILE A 129 12.27 -11.00 9.29
N ASP A 130 12.91 -12.17 9.33
CA ASP A 130 13.04 -13.07 8.18
C ASP A 130 11.78 -13.91 7.95
N HIS A 131 10.77 -13.77 8.80
CA HIS A 131 9.49 -14.46 8.65
C HIS A 131 8.47 -13.62 7.90
N ILE A 132 7.83 -14.27 6.93
CA ILE A 132 6.57 -13.82 6.35
C ILE A 132 5.47 -13.95 7.40
N SER A 133 4.63 -12.93 7.51
CA SER A 133 3.50 -12.94 8.43
C SER A 133 2.51 -14.01 8.00
N SER A 134 1.98 -14.79 8.95
CA SER A 134 1.10 -15.93 8.64
C SER A 134 -0.14 -15.58 7.83
N PHE A 135 -0.65 -14.35 7.95
CA PHE A 135 -1.77 -13.86 7.16
C PHE A 135 -1.38 -13.38 5.76
N SER A 136 -0.10 -13.09 5.49
CA SER A 136 0.33 -12.51 4.21
C SER A 136 -0.02 -13.47 3.08
N SER A 137 -0.80 -12.99 2.11
CA SER A 137 -1.12 -13.80 0.94
C SER A 137 0.14 -14.14 0.16
N HIS A 138 0.14 -15.35 -0.37
CA HIS A 138 1.25 -15.96 -1.08
C HIS A 138 0.73 -16.71 -2.29
N GLY A 139 1.54 -16.67 -3.34
CA GLY A 139 1.19 -17.26 -4.60
C GLY A 139 1.39 -18.78 -4.66
N PRO A 140 1.62 -19.32 -5.87
CA PRO A 140 1.63 -18.57 -7.14
C PRO A 140 0.26 -17.97 -7.46
N ALA A 141 0.19 -17.09 -8.47
CA ALA A 141 -1.09 -16.78 -9.10
C ALA A 141 -1.71 -18.07 -9.69
N LEU A 142 -3.01 -18.09 -9.95
CA LEU A 142 -3.70 -19.28 -10.49
C LEU A 142 -3.16 -19.73 -11.85
N ASP A 143 -2.52 -18.84 -12.61
CA ASP A 143 -1.86 -19.12 -13.88
C ASP A 143 -0.36 -19.47 -13.73
N GLY A 144 0.11 -19.69 -12.50
CA GLY A 144 1.48 -20.11 -12.19
C GLY A 144 2.50 -18.98 -12.08
N ARG A 145 2.13 -17.72 -12.30
CA ARG A 145 3.07 -16.60 -12.13
C ARG A 145 3.50 -16.45 -10.67
N ILE A 146 4.75 -16.06 -10.47
CA ILE A 146 5.27 -15.71 -9.14
C ILE A 146 4.64 -14.38 -8.72
N LYS A 147 3.85 -14.42 -7.66
CA LYS A 147 3.30 -13.28 -6.93
C LYS A 147 3.24 -13.64 -5.44
N PRO A 148 3.34 -12.69 -4.50
CA PRO A 148 3.71 -11.29 -4.70
C PRO A 148 5.15 -11.11 -5.18
N ASP A 149 5.51 -9.91 -5.64
CA ASP A 149 6.83 -9.64 -6.24
C ASP A 149 7.90 -9.42 -5.18
N ILE A 150 7.55 -8.69 -4.10
CA ILE A 150 8.46 -8.37 -3.01
C ILE A 150 7.74 -8.42 -1.66
N THR A 151 8.52 -8.32 -0.59
CA THR A 151 8.02 -8.29 0.79
C THR A 151 8.52 -7.04 1.50
N ALA A 152 7.70 -6.48 2.39
CA ALA A 152 8.14 -5.45 3.32
C ALA A 152 7.52 -5.64 4.73
N PRO A 153 8.10 -5.04 5.78
CA PRO A 153 7.56 -5.12 7.13
C PRO A 153 6.17 -4.46 7.22
N GLY A 154 5.19 -5.19 7.79
CA GLY A 154 3.83 -4.66 7.95
C GLY A 154 3.03 -5.27 9.09
N ASN A 155 3.64 -6.14 9.91
CA ASN A 155 2.98 -6.79 11.05
C ASN A 155 3.37 -6.14 12.38
N TYR A 156 2.41 -5.51 13.05
CA TYR A 156 2.61 -4.58 14.16
C TYR A 156 3.42 -3.34 13.75
N LEU A 157 3.06 -2.73 12.61
CA LEU A 157 3.68 -1.48 12.16
C LEU A 157 2.96 -0.28 12.79
N SER A 158 3.70 0.56 13.50
CA SER A 158 3.21 1.81 14.08
C SER A 158 3.16 2.93 13.03
N SER A 159 2.03 3.63 12.95
CA SER A 159 1.84 4.75 12.02
C SER A 159 0.80 5.75 12.55
N ALA A 160 0.53 6.81 11.79
CA ALA A 160 -0.43 7.83 12.13
C ALA A 160 -1.85 7.25 12.36
N SER A 161 -2.48 7.65 13.45
CA SER A 161 -3.87 7.30 13.75
C SER A 161 -4.82 8.37 13.24
N ALA A 162 -5.82 7.93 12.47
CA ALA A 162 -6.94 8.78 12.12
C ALA A 162 -7.71 9.22 13.38
N ARG A 163 -8.32 10.39 13.32
CA ARG A 163 -9.26 10.87 14.33
C ARG A 163 -10.62 10.17 14.14
N ALA A 164 -11.45 10.19 15.17
CA ALA A 164 -12.85 9.80 15.03
C ALA A 164 -13.55 10.70 13.99
N GLU A 165 -14.48 10.12 13.25
CA GLU A 165 -15.32 10.83 12.30
C GLU A 165 -16.03 12.02 12.97
N GLY A 166 -16.22 13.12 12.23
CA GLY A 166 -16.86 14.33 12.76
C GLY A 166 -16.01 15.17 13.74
N SER A 167 -14.84 14.67 14.18
CA SER A 167 -13.92 15.46 15.01
C SER A 167 -13.39 16.70 14.25
N THR A 168 -12.90 17.74 14.93
CA THR A 168 -12.25 18.90 14.30
C THR A 168 -10.80 19.02 14.77
N GLY A 169 -9.97 19.76 14.03
CA GLY A 169 -8.55 19.96 14.38
C GLY A 169 -7.58 18.87 13.88
N SER A 170 -6.35 18.91 14.37
CA SER A 170 -5.27 17.97 14.04
C SER A 170 -5.08 16.92 15.14
N SER A 171 -4.79 15.68 14.75
CA SER A 171 -4.42 14.59 15.66
C SER A 171 -2.98 14.19 15.40
N CYS A 172 -2.22 13.97 16.48
CA CYS A 172 -0.83 13.52 16.45
C CYS A 172 -0.68 12.12 17.07
N GLN A 173 -1.75 11.34 17.07
CA GLN A 173 -1.76 10.01 17.68
C GLN A 173 -1.10 8.97 16.76
N ILE A 174 -0.49 7.96 17.37
CA ILE A 174 0.11 6.80 16.70
C ILE A 174 -0.68 5.56 17.09
N THR A 175 -0.85 4.65 16.15
CA THR A 175 -1.46 3.34 16.37
C THR A 175 -0.70 2.26 15.60
N SER A 176 -0.75 1.02 16.07
CA SER A 176 -0.14 -0.12 15.39
C SER A 176 -1.20 -0.93 14.68
N LYS A 177 -0.96 -1.27 13.41
CA LYS A 177 -1.80 -2.19 12.63
C LYS A 177 -0.95 -3.29 12.01
N SER A 178 -1.62 -4.35 11.57
CA SER A 178 -1.00 -5.48 10.86
C SER A 178 -1.71 -5.73 9.55
N GLY A 179 -0.94 -5.91 8.47
CA GLY A 179 -1.48 -6.29 7.17
C GLY A 179 -0.52 -6.05 6.03
N THR A 180 -0.75 -6.69 4.88
CA THR A 180 -0.11 -6.27 3.61
C THR A 180 -0.44 -4.82 3.27
N SER A 181 -1.58 -4.31 3.77
CA SER A 181 -1.98 -2.90 3.74
C SER A 181 -0.99 -1.95 4.42
N MET A 182 -0.20 -2.43 5.39
CA MET A 182 0.85 -1.65 6.07
C MET A 182 2.21 -1.81 5.37
N ALA A 183 2.51 -2.99 4.82
CA ALA A 183 3.72 -3.23 4.04
C ALA A 183 3.74 -2.44 2.72
N THR A 184 2.59 -2.29 2.06
CA THR A 184 2.45 -1.58 0.78
C THR A 184 2.91 -0.12 0.80
N PRO A 185 2.46 0.73 1.75
CA PRO A 185 2.94 2.11 1.84
C PRO A 185 4.41 2.21 2.29
N VAL A 186 4.96 1.20 2.98
CA VAL A 186 6.42 1.14 3.24
C VAL A 186 7.17 1.06 1.90
N VAL A 187 6.78 0.13 1.03
CA VAL A 187 7.35 0.02 -0.32
C VAL A 187 7.12 1.29 -1.14
N ALA A 188 5.94 1.88 -1.09
CA ALA A 188 5.66 3.11 -1.85
C ALA A 188 6.55 4.28 -1.42
N GLY A 189 6.78 4.44 -0.12
CA GLY A 189 7.72 5.44 0.38
C GLY A 189 9.16 5.15 -0.04
N THR A 190 9.60 3.89 0.04
CA THR A 190 10.94 3.49 -0.44
C THR A 190 11.10 3.73 -1.95
N ALA A 191 10.08 3.42 -2.76
CA ALA A 191 10.08 3.72 -4.19
C ALA A 191 10.21 5.24 -4.44
N GLY A 192 9.60 6.09 -3.63
CA GLY A 192 9.77 7.54 -3.70
C GLY A 192 11.21 7.98 -3.50
N LEU A 193 11.92 7.38 -2.54
CA LEU A 193 13.35 7.65 -2.31
C LEU A 193 14.22 7.19 -3.49
N ILE A 194 13.90 6.03 -4.08
CA ILE A 194 14.62 5.51 -5.26
C ILE A 194 14.41 6.43 -6.47
N VAL A 195 13.17 6.85 -6.73
CA VAL A 195 12.86 7.79 -7.82
C VAL A 195 13.60 9.11 -7.61
N GLN A 196 13.61 9.63 -6.39
CA GLN A 196 14.36 10.84 -6.06
C GLN A 196 15.85 10.66 -6.36
N TYR A 197 16.46 9.56 -5.92
CA TYR A 197 17.88 9.30 -6.18
C TYR A 197 18.25 9.34 -7.67
N PHE A 198 17.39 8.82 -8.55
CA PHE A 198 17.63 8.84 -10.00
C PHE A 198 17.29 10.18 -10.68
N GLN A 199 16.48 11.04 -10.06
CA GLN A 199 16.13 12.35 -10.60
C GLN A 199 17.07 13.46 -10.14
N ASP A 200 17.65 13.31 -8.94
CA ASP A 200 18.60 14.27 -8.36
C ASP A 200 20.06 14.02 -8.80
N ALA A 201 20.33 12.91 -9.49
CA ALA A 201 21.64 12.54 -10.05
C ALA A 201 21.92 13.23 -11.39
#